data_AF-A0A2X3JP23-F1
#
_entry.id   AF-A0A2X3JP23-F1
#
_cell.length_a   1.000
_cell.length_b   1.000
_cell.length_c   1.000
_cell.angle_alpha   90.00
_cell.angle_beta   90.00
_cell.angle_gamma   90.00
#
_symmetry.space_group_name_H-M   'P 1'
#
loop_
_entity.id
_entity.type
_entity.pdbx_description
1 polymer ?
#
loop_
_entity_poly.entity_id
_entity_poly.type
_entity_poly.pdbx_seq_one_letter_code
_entity_poly.pdbx_strand_id
1 'polypeptide(L)'
;MVILRSGKNAREVIAAVKDKLETLKSSLPEGVEIVTTYDRSQLIDRAIDNLSGKLLEEFIVVAVVCALFLWHVRSALVAIISLPLGLCIAFIVMHFQGLNANIMSLSGIAIAVGAMVDAAIVMIENAHKRLEEWQHQHPDATLDNKTRWQVITDASVEVGRRYLSVC
;
A
#
# COMPACT_ATOMS: atom_id res chain seq x y z
N MET A 1 14.23 7.91 33.65
CA MET A 1 13.45 8.21 32.43
C MET A 1 14.43 8.63 31.34
N VAL A 2 14.56 7.86 30.26
CA VAL A 2 15.47 8.20 29.14
C VAL A 2 14.74 9.18 28.22
N ILE A 3 15.27 10.40 28.07
CA ILE A 3 14.71 11.44 27.21
C ILE A 3 15.43 11.36 25.86
N LEU A 4 14.72 10.91 24.82
CA LEU A 4 15.23 10.82 23.45
C LEU A 4 15.20 12.20 22.77
N ARG A 5 16.29 12.56 22.10
CA ARG A 5 16.36 13.76 21.25
C ARG A 5 15.49 13.53 20.00
N SER A 6 14.60 14.47 19.69
CA SER A 6 13.68 14.36 18.54
C SER A 6 14.47 14.13 17.23
N GLY A 7 14.06 13.12 16.46
CA GLY A 7 14.68 12.76 15.17
C GLY A 7 15.76 11.68 15.20
N LYS A 8 16.03 11.01 16.33
CA LYS A 8 16.97 9.88 16.40
C LYS A 8 16.26 8.53 16.52
N ASN A 9 16.87 7.48 15.93
CA ASN A 9 16.37 6.11 15.98
C ASN A 9 16.27 5.61 17.42
N ALA A 10 15.05 5.51 17.93
CA ALA A 10 14.79 5.10 19.30
C ALA A 10 15.34 3.70 19.61
N ARG A 11 15.30 2.78 18.64
CA ARG A 11 15.80 1.40 18.77
C ARG A 11 17.30 1.34 19.05
N GLU A 12 18.07 2.13 18.31
CA GLU A 12 19.54 2.18 18.44
C GLU A 12 19.97 2.79 19.78
N VAL A 13 19.28 3.85 20.22
CA VAL A 13 19.54 4.49 21.51
C VAL A 13 19.15 3.57 22.68
N ILE A 14 18.02 2.86 22.59
CA ILE A 14 17.60 1.94 23.66
C ILE A 14 18.54 0.73 23.73
N ALA A 15 18.99 0.19 22.59
CA ALA A 15 19.99 -0.87 22.55
C ALA A 15 21.31 -0.42 23.19
N ALA A 16 21.81 0.77 22.84
CA ALA A 16 23.03 1.33 23.42
C ALA A 16 22.90 1.60 24.94
N VAL A 17 21.72 2.04 25.41
CA VAL A 17 21.48 2.25 26.84
C VAL A 17 21.40 0.93 27.61
N LYS A 18 20.76 -0.11 27.06
CA LYS A 18 20.72 -1.46 27.65
C LYS A 18 22.12 -2.07 27.73
N ASP A 19 22.90 -1.96 26.68
CA ASP A 19 24.28 -2.47 26.63
C ASP A 19 25.18 -1.76 27.66
N LYS A 20 25.04 -0.44 27.79
CA LYS A 20 25.75 0.35 28.81
C LYS A 20 25.32 0.01 30.23
N LEU A 21 24.04 -0.31 30.44
CA LEU A 21 23.52 -0.75 31.74
C LEU A 21 24.10 -2.11 32.14
N GLU A 22 24.23 -3.06 31.21
CA GLU A 22 24.92 -4.33 31.45
C GLU A 22 26.41 -4.13 31.77
N THR A 23 27.10 -3.20 31.10
CA THR A 23 28.50 -2.88 31.44
C THR A 23 28.65 -2.23 32.82
N LEU A 24 27.62 -1.50 33.28
CA LEU A 24 27.62 -0.82 34.57
C LEU A 24 27.14 -1.72 35.72
N LYS A 25 26.49 -2.84 35.44
CA LYS A 25 26.07 -3.82 36.46
C LYS A 25 27.23 -4.36 37.29
N SER A 26 28.41 -4.53 36.69
CA SER A 26 29.62 -4.95 37.38
C SER A 26 30.24 -3.87 38.28
N SER A 27 29.83 -2.61 38.11
CA SER A 27 30.28 -1.46 38.93
C SER A 27 29.27 -1.07 40.01
N LEU A 28 28.15 -1.79 40.12
CA LEU A 28 27.10 -1.50 41.10
C LEU A 28 27.45 -2.13 42.46
N PRO A 29 27.19 -1.43 43.59
CA PRO A 29 27.34 -1.99 44.93
C PRO A 29 26.50 -3.25 45.12
N GLU A 30 26.99 -4.21 45.92
CA GLU A 30 26.24 -5.42 46.27
C GLU A 30 24.86 -5.05 46.84
N GLY A 31 23.80 -5.60 46.24
CA GLY A 31 22.41 -5.40 46.68
C GLY A 31 21.59 -4.37 45.88
N VAL A 32 22.14 -3.72 44.86
CA VAL A 32 21.39 -2.78 44.01
C VAL A 32 20.87 -3.47 42.74
N GLU A 33 19.55 -3.61 42.63
CA GLU A 33 18.88 -4.17 41.45
C GLU A 33 18.18 -3.08 40.62
N ILE A 34 18.51 -3.01 39.31
CA ILE A 34 17.89 -2.06 38.39
C ILE A 34 16.61 -2.68 37.84
N VAL A 35 15.47 -2.33 38.45
CA VAL A 35 14.14 -2.76 37.99
C VAL A 35 13.61 -1.77 36.96
N THR A 36 13.59 -2.17 35.69
CA THR A 36 13.08 -1.36 34.57
C THR A 36 11.56 -1.25 34.62
N THR A 37 11.05 -0.12 35.11
CA THR A 37 9.60 0.11 35.33
C THR A 37 8.85 0.54 34.07
N TYR A 38 9.53 0.96 33.00
CA TYR A 38 8.90 1.47 31.77
C TYR A 38 9.78 1.25 30.54
N ASP A 39 9.56 0.15 29.80
CA ASP A 39 10.31 -0.17 28.58
C ASP A 39 9.49 0.13 27.32
N ARG A 40 9.67 1.33 26.74
CA ARG A 40 9.04 1.70 25.46
C ARG A 40 9.55 0.89 24.28
N SER A 41 10.68 0.17 24.40
CA SER A 41 11.16 -0.67 23.28
C SER A 41 10.20 -1.82 22.98
N GLN A 42 9.58 -2.41 23.99
CA GLN A 42 8.61 -3.50 23.77
C GLN A 42 7.33 -3.06 23.02
N LEU A 43 6.97 -1.78 23.08
CA LEU A 43 5.85 -1.23 22.31
C LEU A 43 6.29 -0.91 20.87
N ILE A 44 7.52 -0.44 20.68
CA ILE A 44 8.09 -0.15 19.36
C ILE A 44 8.34 -1.45 18.60
N ASP A 45 8.95 -2.45 19.24
CA ASP A 45 9.21 -3.76 18.62
C ASP A 45 7.90 -4.45 18.25
N ARG A 46 6.88 -4.43 19.13
CA ARG A 46 5.54 -4.94 18.79
C ARG A 46 4.89 -4.18 17.65
N ALA A 47 5.03 -2.85 17.58
CA ALA A 47 4.49 -2.06 16.47
C ALA A 47 5.19 -2.40 15.15
N ILE A 48 6.52 -2.58 15.17
CA ILE A 48 7.31 -2.96 13.99
C ILE A 48 6.98 -4.38 13.54
N ASP A 49 6.89 -5.34 14.46
CA ASP A 49 6.51 -6.73 14.13
C ASP A 49 5.09 -6.80 13.57
N ASN A 50 4.16 -6.00 14.12
CA ASN A 50 2.80 -5.93 13.62
C ASN A 50 2.74 -5.30 12.23
N LEU A 51 3.45 -4.18 11.99
CA LEU A 51 3.54 -3.57 10.67
C LEU A 51 4.17 -4.53 9.66
N SER A 52 5.27 -5.19 10.02
CA SER A 52 5.98 -6.11 9.12
C SER A 52 5.11 -7.32 8.78
N GLY A 53 4.39 -7.87 9.76
CA GLY A 53 3.45 -8.97 9.54
C GLY A 53 2.27 -8.55 8.67
N LYS A 54 1.71 -7.36 8.90
CA LYS A 54 0.59 -6.83 8.11
C LYS A 54 0.99 -6.52 6.67
N LEU A 55 2.17 -5.95 6.46
CA LEU A 55 2.71 -5.71 5.11
C LEU A 55 2.96 -7.02 4.36
N LEU A 56 3.42 -8.07 5.05
CA LEU A 56 3.59 -9.39 4.42
C LEU A 56 2.23 -10.02 4.05
N GLU A 57 1.25 -9.92 4.95
CA GLU A 57 -0.11 -10.40 4.73
C GLU A 57 -0.76 -9.67 3.54
N GLU A 58 -0.65 -8.34 3.48
CA GLU A 58 -1.10 -7.52 2.35
C GLU A 58 -0.38 -7.89 1.05
N PHE A 59 0.95 -8.08 1.09
CA PHE A 59 1.73 -8.49 -0.07
C PHE A 59 1.28 -9.84 -0.62
N ILE A 60 1.01 -10.81 0.24
CA ILE A 60 0.52 -12.14 -0.15
C ILE A 60 -0.87 -12.05 -0.77
N VAL A 61 -1.79 -11.29 -0.15
CA VAL A 61 -3.15 -11.10 -0.68
C VAL A 61 -3.09 -10.46 -2.07
N VAL A 62 -2.29 -9.40 -2.23
CA VAL A 62 -2.07 -8.78 -3.54
C VAL A 62 -1.48 -9.78 -4.52
N ALA A 63 -0.44 -10.54 -4.14
CA ALA A 63 0.18 -11.54 -5.02
C ALA A 63 -0.79 -12.65 -5.46
N VAL A 64 -1.68 -13.11 -4.59
CA VAL A 64 -2.71 -14.12 -4.92
C VAL A 64 -3.76 -13.53 -5.86
N VAL A 65 -4.23 -12.32 -5.60
CA VAL A 65 -5.17 -11.60 -6.46
C VAL A 65 -4.54 -11.37 -7.84
N CYS A 66 -3.27 -10.92 -7.89
CA CYS A 66 -2.48 -10.84 -9.11
C CYS A 66 -2.45 -12.18 -9.85
N ALA A 67 -2.13 -13.28 -9.14
CA ALA A 67 -2.01 -14.60 -9.73
C ALA A 67 -3.32 -15.14 -10.31
N LEU A 68 -4.45 -14.87 -9.66
CA LEU A 68 -5.78 -15.22 -10.19
C LEU A 68 -6.14 -14.42 -11.45
N PHE A 69 -5.74 -13.15 -11.53
CA PHE A 69 -5.98 -12.32 -12.70
C PHE A 69 -4.98 -12.54 -13.86
N LEU A 70 -3.82 -13.19 -13.61
CA LEU A 70 -2.82 -13.51 -14.65
C LEU A 70 -3.34 -14.46 -15.76
N TRP A 71 -4.54 -15.03 -15.67
CA TRP A 71 -5.16 -15.72 -16.80
C TRP A 71 -5.40 -14.78 -18.01
N HIS A 72 -5.48 -13.46 -17.77
CA HIS A 72 -5.42 -12.40 -18.78
C HIS A 72 -4.31 -11.38 -18.48
N VAL A 73 -3.05 -11.83 -18.55
CA VAL A 73 -1.82 -11.13 -18.15
C VAL A 73 -1.71 -9.64 -18.50
N ARG A 74 -2.21 -9.19 -19.66
CA ARG A 74 -2.02 -7.80 -20.09
C ARG A 74 -3.00 -6.81 -19.44
N SER A 75 -4.23 -7.24 -19.21
CA SER A 75 -5.27 -6.42 -18.57
C SER A 75 -5.08 -6.37 -17.06
N ALA A 76 -4.64 -7.49 -16.46
CA ALA A 76 -4.34 -7.58 -15.04
C ALA A 76 -3.19 -6.64 -14.62
N LEU A 77 -2.16 -6.49 -15.45
CA LEU A 77 -0.99 -5.64 -15.17
C LEU A 77 -1.35 -4.20 -14.77
N VAL A 78 -2.38 -3.62 -15.38
CA VAL A 78 -2.82 -2.25 -15.06
C VAL A 78 -3.44 -2.17 -13.65
N ALA A 79 -4.29 -3.14 -13.29
CA ALA A 79 -4.87 -3.22 -11.94
C ALA A 79 -3.79 -3.45 -10.87
N ILE A 80 -2.82 -4.32 -11.17
CA ILE A 80 -1.70 -4.64 -10.28
C ILE A 80 -0.82 -3.42 -10.00
N ILE A 81 -0.57 -2.56 -11.01
CA ILE A 81 0.23 -1.33 -10.82
C ILE A 81 -0.59 -0.24 -10.10
N SER A 82 -1.91 -0.19 -10.33
CA SER A 82 -2.78 0.81 -9.70
C SER A 82 -2.87 0.66 -8.17
N LEU A 83 -2.79 -0.56 -7.66
CA LEU A 83 -2.88 -0.89 -6.24
C LEU A 83 -1.73 -0.26 -5.40
N PRO A 84 -0.45 -0.54 -5.69
CA PRO A 84 0.67 0.09 -4.99
C PRO A 84 0.68 1.61 -5.16
N LEU A 85 0.31 2.12 -6.35
CA LEU A 85 0.27 3.57 -6.59
C LEU A 85 -0.76 4.25 -5.67
N GLY A 86 -1.98 3.71 -5.60
CA GLY A 86 -3.03 4.25 -4.75
C GLY A 86 -2.64 4.23 -3.27
N LEU A 87 -2.02 3.13 -2.82
CA LEU A 87 -1.55 3.00 -1.44
C LEU A 87 -0.42 3.99 -1.12
N CYS A 88 0.56 4.14 -2.01
CA CYS A 88 1.64 5.12 -1.88
C CYS A 88 1.08 6.55 -1.77
N ILE A 89 0.13 6.92 -2.63
CA ILE A 89 -0.50 8.24 -2.60
C ILE A 89 -1.25 8.46 -1.27
N ALA A 90 -2.00 7.46 -0.81
CA ALA A 90 -2.71 7.53 0.48
C ALA A 90 -1.75 7.76 1.65
N PHE A 91 -0.64 7.02 1.72
CA PHE A 91 0.38 7.20 2.76
C PHE A 91 1.10 8.55 2.66
N ILE A 92 1.39 9.04 1.46
CA ILE A 92 1.99 10.37 1.25
C ILE A 92 1.06 11.46 1.79
N VAL A 93 -0.23 11.39 1.45
CA VAL A 93 -1.22 12.37 1.91
C VAL A 93 -1.42 12.29 3.42
N MET A 94 -1.46 11.09 4.00
CA MET A 94 -1.49 10.91 5.46
C MET A 94 -0.28 11.51 6.14
N HIS A 95 0.92 11.35 5.56
CA HIS A 95 2.14 11.91 6.09
C HIS A 95 2.12 13.45 6.10
N PHE A 96 1.67 14.07 5.01
CA PHE A 96 1.52 15.54 4.93
C PHE A 96 0.50 16.10 5.92
N GLN A 97 -0.56 15.35 6.21
CA GLN A 97 -1.58 15.75 7.20
C GLN A 97 -1.19 15.40 8.65
N GLY A 98 -0.07 14.70 8.87
CA GLY A 98 0.34 14.22 10.18
C GLY A 98 -0.59 13.15 10.77
N LEU A 99 -1.36 12.46 9.92
CA LEU A 99 -2.28 11.40 10.33
C LEU A 99 -1.50 10.11 10.63
N ASN A 100 -1.77 9.52 11.79
CA ASN A 100 -1.19 8.23 12.15
C ASN A 100 -1.91 7.08 11.44
N ALA A 101 -1.15 6.05 11.06
CA ALA A 101 -1.69 4.78 10.59
C ALA A 101 -2.35 4.05 11.77
N ASN A 102 -3.68 4.19 11.89
CA ASN A 102 -4.49 3.55 12.91
C ASN A 102 -5.54 2.66 12.22
N ILE A 103 -6.18 1.78 12.99
CA ILE A 103 -7.13 0.79 12.43
C ILE A 103 -8.28 1.49 11.67
N MET A 104 -8.71 2.68 12.11
CA MET A 104 -9.77 3.44 11.46
C MET A 104 -9.32 4.00 10.10
N SER A 105 -8.12 4.57 10.01
CA SER A 105 -7.56 5.09 8.75
C SER A 105 -7.20 3.97 7.78
N LEU A 106 -6.63 2.87 8.27
CA LEU A 106 -6.33 1.69 7.45
C LEU A 106 -7.60 1.06 6.87
N SER A 107 -8.69 0.99 7.66
CA SER A 107 -9.99 0.50 7.19
C SER A 107 -10.57 1.38 6.08
N GLY A 108 -10.42 2.71 6.18
CA GLY A 108 -10.84 3.64 5.13
C GLY A 108 -10.06 3.45 3.83
N ILE A 109 -8.74 3.27 3.94
CA ILE A 109 -7.87 2.98 2.78
C ILE A 109 -8.28 1.65 2.13
N ALA A 110 -8.56 0.61 2.91
CA ALA A 110 -8.97 -0.69 2.39
C ALA A 110 -10.27 -0.61 1.56
N ILE A 111 -11.28 0.13 2.03
CA ILE A 111 -12.54 0.35 1.28
C ILE A 111 -12.27 1.16 0.00
N ALA A 112 -11.51 2.25 0.10
CA ALA A 112 -11.21 3.11 -1.03
C ALA A 112 -10.44 2.37 -2.12
N VAL A 113 -9.49 1.52 -1.74
CA VAL A 113 -8.73 0.67 -2.66
C VAL A 113 -9.65 -0.30 -3.41
N GLY A 114 -10.62 -0.91 -2.73
CA GLY A 114 -11.61 -1.79 -3.38
C GLY A 114 -12.41 -1.08 -4.47
N ALA A 115 -12.93 0.12 -4.18
CA ALA A 115 -13.67 0.92 -5.16
C ALA A 115 -12.78 1.42 -6.32
N MET A 116 -11.52 1.77 -6.03
CA MET A 116 -10.55 2.19 -7.06
C MET A 116 -10.24 1.06 -8.04
N VAL A 117 -10.03 -0.16 -7.54
CA VAL A 117 -9.73 -1.33 -8.38
C VAL A 117 -10.93 -1.72 -9.22
N ASP A 118 -12.14 -1.66 -8.67
CA ASP A 118 -13.39 -1.92 -9.42
C ASP A 118 -13.49 -0.99 -10.65
N ALA A 119 -13.31 0.33 -10.45
CA ALA A 119 -13.34 1.30 -11.52
C ALA A 119 -12.25 1.06 -12.59
N ALA A 120 -11.04 0.66 -12.16
CA ALA A 120 -9.95 0.33 -13.08
C ALA A 120 -10.27 -0.91 -13.92
N ILE A 121 -10.82 -1.97 -13.31
CA ILE A 121 -11.18 -3.21 -13.99
C ILE A 121 -12.27 -2.94 -15.05
N VAL A 122 -13.34 -2.24 -14.67
CA VAL A 122 -14.45 -1.94 -15.59
C VAL A 122 -13.98 -1.09 -16.77
N MET A 123 -13.06 -0.14 -16.56
CA MET A 123 -12.48 0.64 -17.64
C MET A 123 -11.69 -0.21 -18.64
N ILE A 124 -10.89 -1.15 -18.15
CA ILE A 124 -10.08 -2.05 -18.99
C ILE A 124 -10.95 -3.03 -19.76
N GLU A 125 -11.99 -3.58 -19.12
CA GLU A 125 -12.95 -4.49 -19.74
C GLU A 125 -13.72 -3.78 -20.86
N ASN A 126 -14.22 -2.57 -20.59
CA ASN A 126 -14.89 -1.77 -21.63
C ASN A 126 -13.97 -1.44 -22.80
N ALA A 127 -12.71 -1.08 -22.53
CA ALA A 127 -11.73 -0.81 -23.58
C ALA A 127 -11.43 -2.06 -24.43
N HIS A 128 -11.30 -3.24 -23.83
CA HIS A 128 -11.14 -4.50 -24.56
C HIS A 128 -12.36 -4.81 -25.42
N LYS A 129 -13.57 -4.69 -24.85
CA LYS A 129 -14.81 -4.95 -25.57
C LYS A 129 -14.98 -4.03 -26.78
N ARG A 130 -14.65 -2.74 -26.64
CA ARG A 130 -14.68 -1.77 -27.75
C ARG A 130 -13.65 -2.05 -28.83
N LEU A 131 -12.46 -2.51 -28.45
CA LEU A 131 -11.43 -2.95 -29.41
C LEU A 131 -11.87 -4.19 -30.19
N GLU A 132 -12.48 -5.16 -29.52
CA GLU A 132 -13.02 -6.37 -30.14
C GLU A 132 -14.21 -6.06 -31.06
N GLU A 133 -15.16 -5.21 -30.63
CA GLU A 133 -16.25 -4.69 -31.46
C GLU A 133 -15.73 -3.99 -32.72
N TRP A 134 -14.70 -3.15 -32.59
CA TRP A 134 -14.10 -2.45 -33.73
C TRP A 134 -13.45 -3.42 -34.72
N GLN A 135 -12.75 -4.43 -34.21
CA GLN A 135 -12.09 -5.46 -35.02
C GLN A 135 -13.10 -6.37 -35.75
N HIS A 136 -14.25 -6.67 -35.14
CA HIS A 136 -15.34 -7.39 -35.79
C HIS A 136 -16.03 -6.58 -36.90
N GLN A 137 -16.16 -5.26 -36.72
CA GLN A 137 -16.75 -4.37 -37.72
C GLN A 137 -15.79 -4.08 -38.90
N HIS A 138 -14.49 -4.21 -38.68
CA HIS A 138 -13.45 -3.94 -39.69
C HIS A 138 -12.45 -5.11 -39.81
N PRO A 139 -12.89 -6.29 -40.30
CA PRO A 139 -12.07 -7.49 -40.34
C PRO A 139 -10.83 -7.38 -41.25
N ASP A 140 -10.88 -6.51 -42.27
CA ASP A 140 -9.81 -6.33 -43.26
C ASP A 140 -8.90 -5.12 -42.98
N ALA A 141 -9.20 -4.32 -41.95
CA ALA A 141 -8.44 -3.12 -41.62
C ALA A 141 -7.32 -3.44 -40.62
N THR A 142 -6.09 -3.04 -40.93
CA THR A 142 -4.99 -3.12 -39.96
C THR A 142 -5.15 -2.05 -38.90
N LEU A 143 -5.01 -2.45 -37.64
CA LEU A 143 -5.24 -1.61 -36.47
C LEU A 143 -4.10 -0.58 -36.36
N ASP A 144 -4.33 0.63 -36.89
CA ASP A 144 -3.38 1.74 -36.76
C ASP A 144 -3.33 2.25 -35.31
N ASN A 145 -2.16 2.73 -34.88
CA ASN A 145 -1.96 3.27 -33.53
C ASN A 145 -2.92 4.42 -33.25
N LYS A 146 -3.21 5.26 -34.25
CA LYS A 146 -4.14 6.39 -34.10
C LYS A 146 -5.56 5.92 -33.80
N THR A 147 -6.03 4.90 -34.51
CA THR A 147 -7.36 4.32 -34.30
C THR A 147 -7.48 3.63 -32.96
N ARG A 148 -6.42 2.92 -32.53
CA ARG A 148 -6.35 2.31 -31.20
C ARG A 148 -6.49 3.34 -30.08
N TRP A 149 -5.78 4.48 -30.20
CA TRP A 149 -5.91 5.58 -29.24
C TRP A 149 -7.31 6.16 -29.22
N GLN A 150 -7.96 6.32 -30.38
CA GLN A 150 -9.33 6.83 -30.45
C GLN A 150 -10.33 5.90 -29.76
N VAL A 151 -10.29 4.59 -30.07
CA VAL A 151 -11.20 3.59 -29.48
C VAL A 151 -11.04 3.51 -27.96
N ILE A 152 -9.78 3.53 -27.46
CA ILE A 152 -9.52 3.54 -26.01
C ILE A 152 -10.02 4.85 -25.36
N THR A 153 -9.85 5.99 -26.03
CA THR A 153 -10.31 7.29 -25.51
C THR A 153 -11.84 7.32 -25.42
N ASP A 154 -12.55 6.87 -26.45
CA ASP A 154 -14.01 6.81 -26.45
C ASP A 154 -14.55 5.86 -25.37
N ALA A 155 -13.91 4.69 -25.20
CA ALA A 155 -14.23 3.76 -24.12
C ALA A 155 -14.03 4.39 -22.74
N SER A 156 -12.99 5.22 -22.58
CA SER A 156 -12.68 5.93 -21.33
C SER A 156 -13.68 7.05 -21.04
N VAL A 157 -14.17 7.77 -22.06
CA VAL A 157 -15.18 8.84 -21.90
C VAL A 157 -16.52 8.28 -21.44
N GLU A 158 -16.94 7.13 -21.97
CA GLU A 158 -18.20 6.47 -21.60
C GLU A 158 -18.18 5.98 -20.14
N VAL A 159 -17.14 5.25 -19.75
CA VAL A 159 -16.98 4.74 -18.38
C VAL A 159 -16.75 5.90 -17.40
N GLY A 160 -15.94 6.88 -17.79
CA GLY A 160 -15.68 8.08 -17.00
C GLY A 160 -16.96 8.82 -16.67
N ARG A 161 -17.83 9.06 -17.65
CA ARG A 161 -19.15 9.69 -17.41
C ARG A 161 -20.01 8.86 -16.45
N ARG A 162 -19.94 7.53 -16.52
CA ARG A 162 -20.74 6.64 -15.69
C ARG A 162 -20.29 6.59 -14.24
N TYR A 163 -18.98 6.55 -13.97
CA TYR A 163 -18.46 6.58 -12.60
C TYR A 163 -18.52 7.98 -11.97
N LEU A 164 -18.24 9.04 -12.74
CA LEU A 164 -18.27 10.41 -12.21
C LEU A 164 -19.70 10.91 -11.91
N SER A 165 -20.73 10.27 -12.49
CA SER A 165 -22.14 10.59 -12.23
C SER A 165 -22.71 9.85 -11.01
N VAL A 166 -21.99 8.88 -10.44
CA VAL A 166 -22.43 8.04 -9.30
C VAL A 166 -21.74 8.44 -7.99
N CYS A 167 -20.62 9.16 -8.06
CA CYS A 167 -20.01 9.85 -6.91
C CYS A 167 -20.70 11.20 -6.63
#